data_AF-A0A370MVK3-F1
#
_entry.id   AF-A0A370MVK3-F1
#
_cell.length_a   1.000
_cell.length_b   1.000
_cell.length_c   1.000
_cell.angle_alpha   90.00
_cell.angle_beta   90.00
_cell.angle_gamma   90.00
#
_symmetry.space_group_name_H-M   'P 1'
#
loop_
_entity.id
_entity.type
_entity.pdbx_description
1 polymer ?
#
loop_
_entity_poly.entity_id
_entity_poly.type
_entity_poly.pdbx_seq_one_letter_code
_entity_poly.pdbx_strand_id
1 'polypeptide(L)'
;GSQFPHHGRITFADAAFNAETGTYMIRAEVSNPEGTLRPGQFVRVKLHGAERTKAIAVPQEAIIQGPRGQQVWVVGPDNKAQQRVVQAGQWTGDNWIVSSGLKAGERVVVSGTLRLAPGAPVRPVGAAAGQKAPAAAASGAAAASAPQPQPQAAAGTGSKP
;
A
#
# COMPACT_ATOMS: atom_id res chain seq x y z
N GLY A 1 7.18 -11.68 -24.39
CA GLY A 1 5.99 -12.55 -24.45
C GLY A 1 4.76 -11.68 -24.45
N SER A 2 3.85 -11.88 -25.40
CA SER A 2 2.56 -11.21 -25.47
C SER A 2 1.53 -11.92 -24.61
N GLN A 3 0.53 -11.19 -24.11
CA GLN A 3 -0.60 -11.78 -23.40
C GLN A 3 -1.54 -12.47 -24.41
N PHE A 4 -1.89 -13.72 -24.16
CA PHE A 4 -2.87 -14.43 -24.98
C PHE A 4 -4.29 -13.91 -24.65
N PRO A 5 -5.11 -13.55 -25.66
CA PRO A 5 -6.39 -12.88 -25.43
C PRO A 5 -7.50 -13.82 -24.95
N HIS A 6 -7.36 -15.13 -25.18
CA HIS A 6 -8.37 -16.11 -24.78
C HIS A 6 -8.12 -16.63 -23.36
N HIS A 7 -9.18 -16.62 -22.56
CA HIS A 7 -9.19 -17.22 -21.24
C HIS A 7 -9.34 -18.74 -21.36
N GLY A 8 -8.55 -19.48 -20.60
CA GLY A 8 -8.70 -20.91 -20.42
C GLY A 8 -9.47 -21.24 -19.15
N ARG A 9 -10.05 -22.44 -19.11
CA ARG A 9 -10.62 -23.02 -17.90
C ARG A 9 -9.71 -24.11 -17.36
N ILE A 10 -9.59 -24.21 -16.04
CA ILE A 10 -8.96 -25.37 -15.42
C ILE A 10 -9.95 -26.53 -15.52
N THR A 11 -9.56 -27.59 -16.20
CA THR A 11 -10.42 -28.77 -16.41
C THR A 11 -10.06 -29.87 -15.42
N PHE A 12 -8.81 -29.93 -14.96
CA PHE A 12 -8.38 -30.91 -13.97
C PHE A 12 -7.25 -30.34 -13.10
N ALA A 13 -7.42 -30.38 -11.78
CA ALA A 13 -6.32 -30.24 -10.85
C ALA A 13 -6.02 -31.65 -10.33
N ASP A 14 -4.85 -32.18 -10.67
CA ASP A 14 -4.45 -33.49 -10.18
C ASP A 14 -4.31 -33.43 -8.65
N ALA A 15 -4.92 -34.39 -7.96
CA ALA A 15 -4.94 -34.43 -6.50
C ALA A 15 -3.58 -34.87 -5.92
N ALA A 16 -2.68 -35.37 -6.76
CA ALA A 16 -1.34 -35.76 -6.37
C ALA A 16 -0.45 -34.53 -6.12
N PHE A 17 -0.41 -34.07 -4.87
CA PHE A 17 0.59 -33.13 -4.39
C PHE A 17 1.97 -33.80 -4.44
N ASN A 18 2.91 -33.23 -5.21
CA ASN A 18 4.30 -33.66 -5.13
C ASN A 18 4.95 -32.97 -3.93
N ALA A 19 5.14 -33.71 -2.83
CA ALA A 19 5.71 -33.19 -1.59
C ALA A 19 7.21 -32.88 -1.70
N GLU A 20 7.94 -33.48 -2.63
CA GLU A 20 9.37 -33.21 -2.83
C GLU A 20 9.62 -31.86 -3.51
N THR A 21 8.73 -31.45 -4.42
CA THR A 21 8.85 -30.18 -5.16
C THR A 21 7.87 -29.10 -4.70
N GLY A 22 6.88 -29.46 -3.88
CA GLY A 22 5.81 -28.55 -3.43
C GLY A 22 4.90 -28.09 -4.56
N THR A 23 4.77 -28.85 -5.64
CA THR A 23 4.00 -28.47 -6.85
C THR A 23 2.75 -29.31 -7.06
N TYR A 24 1.70 -28.69 -7.60
CA TYR A 24 0.50 -29.34 -8.09
C TYR A 24 0.50 -29.40 -9.62
N MET A 25 0.07 -30.53 -10.20
CA MET A 25 -0.14 -30.64 -11.63
C MET A 25 -1.54 -30.14 -11.98
N ILE A 26 -1.65 -29.09 -12.79
CA ILE A 26 -2.93 -28.52 -13.23
C ILE A 26 -3.02 -28.58 -14.74
N ARG A 27 -4.12 -29.13 -15.25
CA ARG A 27 -4.47 -29.14 -16.67
C ARG A 27 -5.57 -28.12 -16.93
N ALA A 28 -5.31 -27.22 -17.87
CA ALA A 28 -6.25 -26.23 -18.35
C ALA A 28 -6.49 -26.40 -19.86
N GLU A 29 -7.73 -26.14 -20.28
CA GLU A 29 -8.12 -26.07 -21.68
C GLU A 29 -8.22 -24.60 -22.09
N VAL A 30 -7.53 -24.22 -23.15
CA VAL A 30 -7.55 -22.87 -23.73
C VAL A 30 -7.97 -22.98 -25.19
N SER A 31 -8.96 -22.20 -25.61
CA SER A 31 -9.35 -22.11 -27.01
C SER A 31 -8.22 -21.47 -27.82
N ASN A 32 -7.70 -22.18 -28.83
CA ASN A 32 -6.62 -21.73 -29.71
C ASN A 32 -7.06 -21.70 -31.18
N PRO A 33 -8.04 -20.85 -31.55
CA PRO A 33 -8.60 -20.83 -32.90
C PRO A 33 -7.58 -20.41 -33.97
N GLU A 34 -6.63 -19.55 -33.62
CA GLU A 34 -5.61 -19.02 -34.53
C GLU A 34 -4.32 -19.86 -34.57
N GLY A 35 -4.25 -20.97 -33.81
CA GLY A 35 -3.08 -21.85 -33.80
C GLY A 35 -1.80 -21.21 -33.24
N THR A 36 -1.91 -20.10 -32.51
CA THR A 36 -0.77 -19.33 -32.01
C THR A 36 0.03 -20.10 -30.96
N LEU A 37 -0.64 -20.92 -30.14
CA LEU A 37 0.02 -21.79 -29.16
C LEU A 37 0.50 -23.07 -29.84
N ARG A 38 1.82 -23.29 -29.88
CA ARG A 38 2.42 -24.49 -30.46
C ARG A 38 2.72 -25.55 -29.39
N PRO A 39 2.58 -26.85 -29.69
CA PRO A 39 3.02 -27.91 -28.78
C PRO A 39 4.50 -27.77 -28.42
N GLY A 40 4.85 -27.99 -27.14
CA GLY A 40 6.21 -27.88 -26.62
C GLY A 40 6.64 -26.45 -26.22
N GLN A 41 5.78 -25.45 -26.38
CA GLN A 41 6.08 -24.08 -25.96
C GLN A 41 5.89 -23.88 -24.45
N PHE A 42 6.82 -23.15 -23.82
CA PHE A 42 6.66 -22.69 -22.45
C PHE A 42 5.77 -21.46 -22.39
N VAL A 43 4.75 -21.51 -21.53
CA VAL A 43 3.83 -20.40 -21.29
C VAL A 43 3.79 -20.04 -19.81
N ARG A 44 3.56 -18.77 -19.50
CA ARG A 44 3.36 -18.30 -18.13
C ARG A 44 1.90 -17.97 -17.93
N VAL A 45 1.23 -18.77 -17.12
CA VAL A 45 -0.21 -18.63 -16.87
C VAL A 45 -0.40 -17.70 -15.67
N LYS A 46 -1.26 -16.68 -15.82
CA LYS A 46 -1.80 -15.91 -14.70
C LYS A 46 -3.12 -16.53 -14.30
N LEU A 47 -3.14 -17.20 -13.15
CA LEU A 47 -4.36 -17.77 -12.62
C LEU A 47 -5.08 -16.73 -11.76
N HIS A 48 -6.30 -16.39 -12.13
CA HIS A 48 -7.20 -15.62 -11.27
C HIS A 48 -7.78 -16.59 -10.24
N GLY A 49 -7.34 -16.46 -8.98
CA GLY A 49 -7.80 -17.29 -7.87
C GLY A 49 -9.19 -16.89 -7.39
N ALA A 50 -9.63 -17.49 -6.28
CA ALA A 50 -10.92 -17.19 -5.67
C ALA A 50 -11.07 -15.68 -5.37
N GLU A 51 -12.02 -15.03 -6.03
CA GLU A 51 -12.37 -13.65 -5.76
C GLU A 51 -13.13 -13.57 -4.44
N ARG A 52 -12.55 -12.90 -3.44
CA ARG A 52 -13.26 -12.58 -2.20
C ARG A 52 -14.12 -11.34 -2.42
N THR A 53 -15.36 -11.53 -2.86
CA THR A 53 -16.33 -10.45 -3.13
C THR A 53 -16.65 -9.56 -1.91
N LYS A 54 -16.34 -10.03 -0.69
CA LYS A 54 -16.59 -9.30 0.56
C LYS A 54 -15.31 -8.85 1.29
N ALA A 55 -14.21 -8.72 0.57
CA ALA A 55 -12.96 -8.20 1.13
C ALA A 55 -13.01 -6.68 1.23
N ILE A 56 -12.73 -6.13 2.41
CA ILE A 56 -12.57 -4.68 2.59
C ILE A 56 -11.08 -4.36 2.51
N ALA A 57 -10.70 -3.63 1.46
CA ALA A 57 -9.35 -3.13 1.28
C ALA A 57 -9.17 -1.85 2.10
N VAL A 58 -8.20 -1.85 3.00
CA VAL A 58 -7.87 -0.70 3.84
C VAL A 58 -6.40 -0.34 3.60
N PRO A 59 -6.07 0.93 3.31
CA PRO A 59 -4.68 1.36 3.17
C PRO A 59 -3.87 1.07 4.43
N GLN A 60 -2.59 0.71 4.27
CA GLN A 60 -1.71 0.41 5.41
C GLN A 60 -1.63 1.54 6.45
N GLU A 61 -1.73 2.80 6.01
CA GLU A 61 -1.66 4.00 6.85
C GLU A 61 -2.84 4.12 7.84
N ALA A 62 -3.95 3.43 7.55
CA ALA A 62 -5.13 3.43 8.41
C ALA A 62 -5.05 2.40 9.55
N ILE A 63 -4.12 1.44 9.48
CA ILE A 63 -3.99 0.35 10.46
C ILE A 63 -3.01 0.78 11.56
N ILE A 64 -3.49 0.73 12.80
CA ILE A 64 -2.69 0.97 14.00
C ILE A 64 -2.44 -0.36 14.68
N GLN A 65 -1.20 -0.62 15.07
CA GLN A 65 -0.89 -1.70 15.99
C GLN A 65 -1.10 -1.21 17.42
N GLY A 66 -2.03 -1.84 18.13
CA GLY A 66 -2.22 -1.57 19.55
C GLY A 66 -2.07 -2.83 20.41
N PRO A 67 -2.28 -2.72 21.73
CA PRO A 67 -2.03 -3.81 22.69
C PRO A 67 -2.88 -5.06 22.46
N ARG A 68 -4.03 -4.92 21.78
CA ARG A 68 -4.98 -5.99 21.45
C ARG A 68 -4.89 -6.46 20.00
N GLY A 69 -3.85 -6.08 19.27
CA GLY A 69 -3.67 -6.39 17.85
C GLY A 69 -3.94 -5.20 16.93
N GLN A 70 -4.23 -5.48 15.66
CA GLN A 70 -4.48 -4.47 14.62
C GLN A 70 -5.82 -3.78 14.87
N GLN A 71 -5.83 -2.45 14.78
CA GLN A 71 -7.00 -1.61 15.03
C GLN A 71 -7.11 -0.53 13.95
N VAL A 72 -8.33 -0.09 13.67
CA VAL A 72 -8.61 1.02 12.75
C VAL A 72 -9.57 2.00 13.40
N TRP A 73 -9.55 3.24 12.92
CA TRP A 73 -10.54 4.26 13.29
C TRP A 73 -11.65 4.32 12.26
N VAL A 74 -12.89 4.14 12.71
CA VAL A 74 -14.09 4.30 11.88
C VAL A 74 -14.84 5.56 12.25
N VAL A 75 -15.45 6.20 11.26
CA VAL A 75 -16.28 7.39 11.45
C VAL A 75 -17.73 6.96 11.54
N GLY A 76 -18.33 7.12 12.72
CA GLY A 76 -19.74 6.83 12.96
C GLY A 76 -20.70 7.81 12.27
N PRO A 77 -22.02 7.56 12.36
CA PRO A 77 -23.04 8.46 11.80
C PRO A 77 -22.98 9.87 12.40
N ASP A 78 -22.52 10.01 13.64
CA ASP A 78 -22.35 11.30 14.33
C ASP A 78 -21.05 12.04 13.97
N ASN A 79 -20.32 11.60 12.94
CA ASN A 79 -18.97 12.10 12.60
C ASN A 79 -17.97 12.03 13.77
N LYS A 80 -18.13 11.02 14.62
CA LYS A 80 -17.22 10.71 15.74
C LYS A 80 -16.31 9.55 15.37
N ALA A 81 -15.03 9.66 15.74
CA ALA A 81 -14.08 8.57 15.59
C ALA A 81 -14.30 7.49 16.65
N GLN A 82 -14.43 6.24 16.21
CA GLN A 82 -14.52 5.06 17.08
C GLN A 82 -13.41 4.08 16.72
N GLN A 83 -12.72 3.57 17.73
CA GLN A 83 -11.67 2.58 17.54
C GLN A 83 -12.31 1.19 17.39
N ARG A 84 -11.85 0.43 16.41
CA ARG A 84 -12.29 -0.95 16.20
C ARG A 84 -11.11 -1.87 16.00
N VAL A 85 -11.11 -2.98 16.73
CA VAL A 85 -10.15 -4.06 16.51
C VAL A 85 -10.55 -4.78 15.22
N VAL A 86 -9.60 -4.98 14.33
CA VAL A 86 -9.80 -5.65 13.04
C VAL A 86 -8.79 -6.76 12.86
N GLN A 87 -9.15 -7.74 12.05
CA GLN A 87 -8.25 -8.80 11.65
C GLN A 87 -7.83 -8.55 10.21
N ALA A 88 -6.64 -7.97 10.01
CA ALA A 88 -6.07 -7.83 8.69
C ALA A 88 -5.41 -9.16 8.27
N GLY A 89 -5.70 -9.59 7.05
CA GLY A 89 -5.19 -10.82 6.47
C GLY A 89 -4.05 -10.54 5.49
N GLN A 90 -4.27 -10.89 4.23
CA GLN A 90 -3.29 -10.66 3.17
C GLN A 90 -3.25 -9.19 2.74
N TRP A 91 -2.08 -8.68 2.38
CA TRP A 91 -1.94 -7.41 1.68
C TRP A 91 -1.98 -7.60 0.15
N THR A 92 -2.39 -6.57 -0.58
CA THR A 92 -2.35 -6.51 -2.03
C THR A 92 -1.97 -5.10 -2.46
N GLY A 93 -0.80 -4.95 -3.08
CA GLY A 93 -0.19 -3.64 -3.32
C GLY A 93 -0.01 -2.88 -1.99
N ASP A 94 -0.57 -1.67 -1.90
CA ASP A 94 -0.49 -0.80 -0.73
C ASP A 94 -1.66 -0.98 0.28
N ASN A 95 -2.55 -1.94 0.03
CA ASN A 95 -3.77 -2.14 0.80
C ASN A 95 -3.76 -3.49 1.55
N TRP A 96 -4.24 -3.49 2.78
CA TRP A 96 -4.51 -4.70 3.54
C TRP A 96 -5.96 -5.16 3.34
N ILE A 97 -6.13 -6.47 3.16
CA ILE A 97 -7.44 -7.09 3.09
C ILE A 97 -7.90 -7.42 4.51
N VAL A 98 -8.85 -6.65 5.02
CA VAL A 98 -9.47 -6.90 6.33
C VAL A 98 -10.46 -8.06 6.19
N SER A 99 -10.21 -9.13 6.95
CA SER A 99 -11.05 -10.35 6.94
C SER A 99 -12.21 -10.26 7.92
N SER A 100 -12.06 -9.51 9.03
CA SER A 100 -13.12 -9.33 10.02
C SER A 100 -12.96 -8.02 10.80
N GLY A 101 -14.06 -7.56 11.39
CA GLY A 101 -14.11 -6.38 12.25
C GLY A 101 -14.54 -5.09 11.58
N LEU A 102 -14.81 -5.09 10.26
CA LEU A 102 -15.25 -3.92 9.51
C LEU A 102 -16.45 -4.29 8.61
N LYS A 103 -17.41 -3.38 8.45
CA LYS A 103 -18.57 -3.56 7.56
C LYS A 103 -18.39 -2.78 6.27
N ALA A 104 -18.93 -3.32 5.17
CA ALA A 104 -18.95 -2.62 3.89
C ALA A 104 -19.75 -1.31 4.02
N GLY A 105 -19.19 -0.21 3.53
CA GLY A 105 -19.78 1.13 3.63
C GLY A 105 -19.37 1.95 4.87
N GLU A 106 -18.57 1.38 5.78
CA GLU A 106 -17.99 2.16 6.88
C GLU A 106 -16.86 3.06 6.38
N ARG A 107 -16.83 4.32 6.86
CA ARG A 107 -15.77 5.27 6.54
C ARG A 107 -14.60 5.05 7.49
N VAL A 108 -13.44 4.71 6.94
CA VAL A 108 -12.18 4.52 7.70
C VAL A 108 -11.32 5.77 7.60
N VAL A 109 -10.66 6.14 8.69
CA VAL A 109 -9.71 7.26 8.71
C VAL A 109 -8.35 6.77 8.19
N VAL A 110 -7.90 7.32 7.06
CA VAL A 110 -6.65 6.92 6.39
C VAL A 110 -5.42 7.70 6.87
N SER A 111 -5.62 8.95 7.31
CA SER A 111 -4.53 9.82 7.76
C SER A 111 -4.92 10.60 9.02
N GLY A 112 -3.92 10.96 9.83
CA GLY A 112 -4.13 11.67 11.10
C GLY A 112 -4.57 10.79 12.27
N THR A 113 -4.50 9.48 12.13
CA THR A 113 -4.87 8.47 13.14
C THR A 113 -4.08 8.58 14.45
N LEU A 114 -2.84 9.07 14.40
CA LEU A 114 -1.98 9.28 15.58
C LEU A 114 -2.40 10.47 16.46
N ARG A 115 -3.13 11.44 15.89
CA ARG A 115 -3.62 12.64 16.60
C ARG A 115 -5.09 12.52 17.03
N LEU A 116 -5.72 11.37 16.78
CA LEU A 116 -7.14 11.15 17.01
C LEU A 116 -7.37 10.52 18.39
N ALA A 117 -8.29 11.10 19.15
CA ALA A 117 -8.80 10.53 20.40
C ALA A 117 -10.18 9.88 20.18
N PRO A 118 -10.56 8.87 20.99
CA PRO A 118 -11.91 8.31 20.96
C PRO A 118 -12.98 9.41 21.13
N GLY A 119 -13.94 9.47 20.22
CA GLY A 119 -15.02 10.47 20.27
C GLY A 119 -14.65 11.87 19.74
N ALA A 120 -13.44 12.06 19.20
CA ALA A 120 -13.06 13.30 18.56
C ALA A 120 -13.98 13.58 17.34
N PRO A 121 -14.46 14.83 17.17
CA PRO A 121 -15.18 15.21 15.98
C PRO A 121 -14.21 15.18 14.79
N VAL A 122 -14.52 14.34 13.80
CA VAL A 122 -13.72 14.24 12.58
C VAL A 122 -14.47 14.90 11.44
N ARG A 123 -13.75 15.71 10.66
CA ARG A 123 -14.27 16.22 9.39
C ARG A 123 -13.77 15.29 8.28
N PRO A 124 -14.63 14.43 7.72
CA PRO A 124 -14.22 13.51 6.67
C PRO A 124 -13.96 14.32 5.40
N VAL A 125 -12.68 14.51 5.07
CA VAL A 125 -12.28 14.84 3.70
C VAL A 125 -12.28 13.54 2.93
N GLY A 126 -13.03 13.46 1.83
CA GLY A 126 -12.98 12.29 0.97
C GLY A 126 -11.52 12.08 0.55
N ALA A 127 -10.95 10.92 0.86
CA ALA A 127 -9.64 10.55 0.36
C ALA A 127 -9.77 10.43 -1.16
N ALA A 128 -9.57 11.55 -1.86
CA ALA A 128 -9.46 11.57 -3.29
C ALA A 128 -8.31 10.63 -3.65
N ALA A 129 -8.64 9.48 -4.22
CA ALA A 129 -7.68 8.62 -4.87
C ALA A 129 -6.87 9.50 -5.84
N GLY A 130 -5.58 9.70 -5.55
CA GLY A 130 -4.66 10.38 -6.47
C GLY A 130 -4.19 11.79 -6.10
N GLN A 131 -3.95 12.12 -4.83
CA GLN A 131 -2.98 13.19 -4.53
C GLN A 131 -1.57 12.62 -4.61
N LYS A 132 -1.09 12.52 -5.85
CA LYS A 132 0.32 12.55 -6.21
C LYS A 132 0.98 13.65 -5.36
N ALA A 133 1.83 13.24 -4.43
CA ALA A 133 2.64 14.17 -3.66
C ALA A 133 3.32 15.14 -4.65
N PRO A 134 3.19 16.47 -4.48
CA PRO A 134 4.03 17.38 -5.21
C PRO A 134 5.45 17.21 -4.64
N ALA A 135 6.26 16.43 -5.37
CA ALA A 135 7.70 16.52 -5.31
C ALA A 135 8.11 17.90 -5.84
N ALA A 136 8.08 18.92 -4.98
CA ALA A 136 8.62 20.25 -5.27
C ALA A 136 8.87 21.03 -3.97
N ALA A 137 9.92 20.68 -3.24
CA ALA A 137 10.69 21.60 -2.39
C ALA A 137 12.00 20.95 -1.91
N ALA A 138 12.79 20.44 -2.86
CA ALA A 138 14.20 20.15 -2.64
C ALA A 138 15.00 20.68 -3.83
N SER A 139 15.06 22.01 -3.93
CA SER A 139 16.05 22.71 -4.73
C SER A 139 16.25 24.09 -4.12
N GLY A 140 17.48 24.36 -3.66
CA GLY A 140 17.92 25.70 -3.30
C GLY A 140 18.49 25.87 -1.88
N ALA A 141 19.52 25.12 -1.50
CA ALA A 141 20.48 25.57 -0.47
C ALA A 141 21.80 24.79 -0.52
N ALA A 142 22.43 24.72 -1.70
CA ALA A 142 23.83 24.35 -1.82
C ALA A 142 24.43 25.02 -3.04
N ALA A 143 25.07 26.17 -2.81
CA ALA A 143 26.24 26.73 -3.50
C ALA A 143 26.15 28.25 -3.56
N ALA A 144 27.01 28.94 -2.79
CA ALA A 144 27.97 29.90 -3.35
C ALA A 144 28.63 30.70 -2.21
N SER A 145 29.82 30.22 -1.85
CA SER A 145 30.93 30.99 -1.32
C SER A 145 31.07 32.36 -1.99
N ALA A 146 31.20 33.42 -1.20
CA ALA A 146 31.95 34.60 -1.59
C ALA A 146 32.55 35.29 -0.34
N PRO A 147 33.75 35.89 -0.46
CA PRO A 147 34.65 36.18 0.65
C PRO A 147 34.33 37.50 1.34
N GLN A 148 34.48 37.55 2.66
CA GLN A 148 34.42 38.78 3.45
C GLN A 148 35.57 39.73 3.06
N PRO A 149 35.31 40.98 2.64
CA PRO A 149 36.30 42.05 2.70
C PRO A 149 36.29 42.63 4.12
N GLN A 150 37.44 42.61 4.77
CA GLN A 150 37.72 43.40 5.98
C GLN A 150 37.66 44.90 5.66
N PRO A 151 37.15 45.72 6.59
CA PRO A 151 37.67 47.07 6.78
C PRO A 151 38.40 47.19 8.13
N GLN A 152 39.58 47.80 8.06
CA GLN A 152 40.48 48.19 9.16
C GLN A 152 39.90 49.34 10.01
N ALA A 153 40.23 49.36 11.31
CA ALA A 153 40.69 50.52 12.12
C ALA A 153 40.70 50.11 13.62
N ALA A 154 41.88 49.95 14.26
CA ALA A 154 42.58 50.94 15.13
C ALA A 154 41.81 51.25 16.44
N ALA A 155 42.35 51.27 17.67
CA ALA A 155 43.69 51.21 18.27
C ALA A 155 43.54 51.08 19.82
N GLY A 156 44.60 50.73 20.56
CA GLY A 156 44.69 50.94 22.02
C GLY A 156 45.29 49.77 22.85
N THR A 157 46.60 49.49 22.83
CA THR A 157 47.66 49.94 23.79
C THR A 157 47.77 49.19 25.13
N GLY A 158 48.95 48.61 25.42
CA GLY A 158 49.53 48.42 26.77
C GLY A 158 49.80 46.96 27.19
N SER A 159 50.99 46.41 26.95
CA SER A 159 52.21 46.42 27.80
C SER A 159 52.26 45.37 28.93
N LYS A 160 53.04 44.29 28.70
CA LYS A 160 54.13 43.64 29.50
C LYS A 160 54.06 43.53 31.05
N PRO A 161 54.97 42.76 31.70
CA PRO A 161 56.09 41.95 31.20
C PRO A 161 56.03 40.44 31.47
#